data_AF-A0A968DPF1-F1
#
_entry.id   AF-A0A968DPF1-F1
#
_cell.length_a   1.000
_cell.length_b   1.000
_cell.length_c   1.000
_cell.angle_alpha   90.00
_cell.angle_beta   90.00
_cell.angle_gamma   90.00
#
_symmetry.space_group_name_H-M   'P 1'
#
loop_
_entity.id
_entity.type
_entity.pdbx_description
1 polymer ?
#
loop_
_entity_poly.entity_id
_entity_poly.type
_entity_poly.pdbx_seq_one_letter_code
_entity_poly.pdbx_strand_id
1 'polypeptide(L)'
;MTAQGARRDWVTGRRSYALAWGIPTVALLVGIVLPAPVRTVVWSTALVWMGVACIVNALRCGRLHCYLTGPFFLLMAMIVALHGLGVLWLGPNG
;
A
#
# COMPACT_ATOMS: atom_id res chain seq x y z
N MET A 1 22.63 -14.62 -0.24
CA MET A 1 21.61 -14.16 -1.22
C MET A 1 21.81 -14.95 -2.49
N THR A 2 20.92 -15.90 -2.81
CA THR A 2 21.08 -16.75 -4.01
C THR A 2 20.75 -15.94 -5.26
N ALA A 3 21.49 -16.15 -6.36
CA ALA A 3 21.34 -15.42 -7.62
C ALA A 3 19.91 -15.47 -8.21
N GLN A 4 19.06 -16.41 -7.78
CA GLN A 4 17.65 -16.49 -8.17
C GLN A 4 16.76 -15.39 -7.54
N GLY A 5 17.07 -14.94 -6.32
CA GLY A 5 16.28 -13.91 -5.62
C GLY A 5 16.41 -12.52 -6.26
N ALA A 6 17.55 -12.22 -6.87
CA ALA A 6 17.77 -10.98 -7.61
C ALA A 6 17.03 -10.95 -8.96
N ARG A 7 16.89 -12.11 -9.63
CA ARG A 7 16.21 -12.23 -10.93
C ARG A 7 14.68 -12.20 -10.83
N ARG A 8 14.11 -12.54 -9.67
CA ARG A 8 12.66 -12.56 -9.39
C ARG A 8 12.13 -11.30 -8.72
N ASP A 9 13.01 -10.35 -8.41
CA ASP A 9 12.63 -9.06 -7.84
C ASP A 9 11.98 -8.18 -8.89
N TRP A 10 10.66 -8.29 -8.95
CA TRP A 10 9.86 -7.53 -9.89
C TRP A 10 9.79 -6.05 -9.49
N VAL A 11 9.97 -5.74 -8.19
CA VAL A 11 9.88 -4.38 -7.64
C VAL A 11 11.12 -3.52 -7.98
N THR A 12 12.28 -4.11 -8.33
CA THR A 12 13.45 -3.34 -8.82
C THR A 12 13.34 -2.94 -10.29
N GLY A 13 12.38 -3.49 -11.04
CA GLY A 13 12.06 -2.99 -12.36
C GLY A 13 11.50 -1.57 -12.25
N ARG A 14 12.20 -0.56 -12.80
CA ARG A 14 11.79 0.87 -12.78
C ARG A 14 10.31 1.11 -13.05
N ARG A 15 9.71 0.33 -13.97
CA ARG A 15 8.31 0.42 -14.34
C ARG A 15 7.37 -0.16 -13.27
N SER A 16 7.71 -1.31 -12.71
CA SER A 16 6.97 -1.94 -11.61
C SER A 16 7.06 -1.11 -10.33
N TYR A 17 8.22 -0.51 -10.07
CA TYR A 17 8.40 0.44 -8.99
C TYR A 17 7.50 1.67 -9.17
N ALA A 18 7.49 2.28 -10.36
CA ALA A 18 6.62 3.42 -10.65
C ALA A 18 5.11 3.08 -10.53
N LEU A 19 4.68 1.88 -10.92
CA LEU A 19 3.28 1.46 -10.82
C LEU A 19 2.88 1.02 -9.40
N ALA A 20 3.77 0.36 -8.67
CA ALA A 20 3.51 -0.13 -7.32
C ALA A 20 3.70 0.95 -6.24
N TRP A 21 4.49 1.99 -6.52
CA TRP A 21 4.82 3.06 -5.58
C TRP A 21 4.41 4.43 -6.08
N GLY A 22 4.79 4.80 -7.31
CA GLY A 22 4.50 6.14 -7.84
C GLY A 22 3.01 6.46 -7.92
N ILE A 23 2.21 5.59 -8.55
CA ILE A 23 0.75 5.80 -8.68
C ILE A 23 0.08 5.87 -7.30
N PRO A 24 0.29 4.91 -6.37
CA PRO A 24 -0.30 4.98 -5.03
C PRO A 24 0.15 6.21 -4.24
N THR A 25 1.42 6.61 -4.31
CA THR A 25 1.90 7.81 -3.61
C THR A 25 1.20 9.06 -4.12
N VAL A 26 1.06 9.21 -5.43
CA VAL A 26 0.31 10.33 -6.01
C VAL A 26 -1.16 10.28 -5.57
N ALA A 27 -1.78 9.10 -5.58
CA ALA A 27 -3.17 8.94 -5.13
C ALA A 27 -3.36 9.32 -3.66
N LEU A 28 -2.42 8.94 -2.78
CA LEU A 28 -2.43 9.32 -1.37
C LEU A 28 -2.30 10.84 -1.20
N LEU A 29 -1.37 11.47 -1.92
CA LEU A 29 -1.17 12.93 -1.88
C LEU A 29 -2.39 13.70 -2.39
N VAL A 30 -2.97 13.27 -3.52
CA VAL A 30 -4.21 13.86 -4.05
C VAL A 30 -5.35 13.71 -3.06
N GLY A 31 -5.43 12.57 -2.36
CA GLY A 31 -6.46 12.34 -1.36
C GLY A 31 -6.49 13.35 -0.20
N ILE A 32 -5.40 14.07 0.08
CA ILE A 32 -5.35 15.09 1.14
C ILE A 32 -6.41 16.18 0.94
N VAL A 33 -6.66 16.58 -0.31
CA VAL A 33 -7.61 17.65 -0.66
C VAL A 33 -8.99 17.13 -1.05
N LEU A 34 -9.19 15.80 -1.05
CA LEU A 34 -10.46 15.19 -1.42
C LEU A 34 -11.43 15.13 -0.23
N PRO A 35 -12.76 15.18 -0.48
CA PRO A 35 -13.75 14.99 0.56
C PRO A 35 -13.66 13.59 1.17
N ALA A 36 -14.01 13.48 2.46
CA ALA A 36 -13.87 12.26 3.28
C ALA A 36 -14.29 10.93 2.61
N PRO A 37 -15.47 10.81 1.95
CA PRO A 37 -15.85 9.55 1.33
C PRO A 37 -14.94 9.15 0.17
N VAL A 38 -14.54 10.13 -0.67
CA VAL A 38 -13.66 9.89 -1.81
C VAL A 38 -12.25 9.59 -1.33
N ARG A 39 -11.75 10.34 -0.34
CA ARG A 39 -10.46 10.12 0.30
C ARG A 39 -10.34 8.72 0.88
N THR A 40 -11.38 8.23 1.56
CA THR A 40 -11.43 6.87 2.12
C THR A 40 -11.22 5.81 1.05
N VAL A 41 -11.94 5.91 -0.07
CA VAL A 41 -11.84 4.95 -1.18
C VAL A 41 -10.45 5.00 -1.81
N VAL A 42 -9.95 6.21 -2.12
CA VAL A 42 -8.63 6.41 -2.74
C VAL A 42 -7.50 5.89 -1.85
N TRP A 43 -7.52 6.23 -0.57
CA TRP A 43 -6.48 5.80 0.37
C TRP A 43 -6.54 4.31 0.65
N SER A 44 -7.72 3.73 0.85
CA SER A 44 -7.87 2.29 1.07
C SER A 44 -7.39 1.49 -0.14
N THR A 45 -7.79 1.87 -1.35
CA THR A 45 -7.38 1.18 -2.58
C THR A 45 -5.87 1.31 -2.85
N ALA A 46 -5.29 2.49 -2.64
CA ALA A 46 -3.84 2.71 -2.77
C ALA A 46 -3.04 1.84 -1.79
N LEU A 47 -3.44 1.81 -0.52
CA LEU A 47 -2.78 1.02 0.52
C LEU A 47 -2.92 -0.49 0.27
N VAL A 48 -4.09 -0.97 -0.16
CA VAL A 48 -4.29 -2.37 -0.57
C VAL A 48 -3.36 -2.75 -1.71
N TRP A 49 -3.29 -1.91 -2.75
CA TRP A 49 -2.42 -2.17 -3.90
C TRP A 49 -0.94 -2.26 -3.50
N MET A 50 -0.46 -1.31 -2.68
CA MET A 50 0.92 -1.33 -2.17
C MET A 50 1.21 -2.57 -1.31
N GLY A 51 0.27 -2.93 -0.42
CA GLY A 51 0.38 -4.09 0.45
C GLY A 51 0.45 -5.41 -0.33
N VAL A 52 -0.47 -5.60 -1.28
CA VAL A 52 -0.51 -6.78 -2.16
C VAL A 52 0.75 -6.88 -3.01
N ALA A 53 1.21 -5.79 -3.62
CA ALA A 53 2.43 -5.78 -4.42
C ALA A 53 3.66 -6.18 -3.58
N CYS A 54 3.75 -5.69 -2.33
CA CYS A 54 4.81 -6.09 -1.41
C CYS A 54 4.75 -7.57 -1.05
N ILE A 55 3.57 -8.10 -0.70
CA ILE A 55 3.41 -9.52 -0.35
C ILE A 55 3.77 -10.43 -1.53
N VAL A 56 3.27 -10.12 -2.74
CA VAL A 56 3.61 -10.88 -3.94
C VAL A 56 5.11 -10.85 -4.21
N ASN A 57 5.79 -9.72 -3.97
CA ASN A 57 7.25 -9.66 -4.08
C ASN A 57 7.97 -10.44 -2.98
N ALA A 58 7.46 -10.42 -1.74
CA ALA A 58 7.99 -11.18 -0.62
C ALA A 58 7.95 -12.68 -0.90
N LEU A 59 6.83 -13.19 -1.42
CA LEU A 59 6.66 -14.59 -1.82
C LEU A 59 7.62 -15.02 -2.94
N ARG A 60 8.09 -14.07 -3.77
CA ARG A 60 9.03 -14.35 -4.87
C ARG A 60 10.50 -14.22 -4.48
N CYS A 61 10.82 -13.25 -3.61
CA CYS A 61 12.21 -12.83 -3.34
C CYS A 61 12.69 -13.11 -1.91
N GLY A 62 11.77 -13.39 -0.99
CA GLY A 62 12.09 -13.66 0.41
C GLY A 62 12.54 -12.43 1.22
N ARG A 63 12.32 -11.20 0.74
CA ARG A 63 12.80 -9.99 1.42
C ARG A 63 12.00 -9.70 2.68
N LEU A 64 12.69 -9.61 3.82
CA LEU A 64 12.09 -9.27 5.11
C LEU A 64 11.31 -7.94 5.07
N HIS A 65 11.85 -6.93 4.38
CA HIS A 65 11.18 -5.63 4.23
C HIS A 65 9.76 -5.79 3.67
N CYS A 66 9.60 -6.55 2.58
CA CYS A 66 8.30 -6.79 1.96
C CYS A 66 7.37 -7.66 2.83
N TYR A 67 7.93 -8.57 3.64
CA TYR A 67 7.16 -9.35 4.61
C TYR A 67 6.59 -8.51 5.75
N LEU A 68 7.26 -7.43 6.13
CA LEU A 68 6.80 -6.54 7.19
C LEU A 68 5.90 -5.41 6.66
N THR A 69 6.31 -4.77 5.57
CA THR A 69 5.58 -3.62 5.02
C THR A 69 4.28 -4.00 4.34
N GLY A 70 4.21 -5.18 3.71
CA GLY A 70 2.99 -5.68 3.08
C GLY A 70 1.80 -5.76 4.05
N PRO A 71 1.91 -6.53 5.14
CA PRO A 71 0.89 -6.59 6.19
C PRO A 71 0.60 -5.23 6.83
N PHE A 72 1.64 -4.40 7.06
CA PHE A 72 1.46 -3.05 7.61
C PHE A 72 0.56 -2.17 6.74
N PHE A 73 0.76 -2.17 5.41
CA PHE A 73 -0.09 -1.41 4.49
C PHE A 73 -1.53 -1.94 4.45
N LEU A 74 -1.74 -3.27 4.54
CA LEU A 74 -3.08 -3.85 4.60
C LEU A 74 -3.81 -3.48 5.90
N LEU A 75 -3.10 -3.47 7.03
CA LEU A 75 -3.66 -3.03 8.32
C LEU A 75 -4.04 -1.54 8.27
N MET A 76 -3.19 -0.70 7.68
CA MET A 76 -3.53 0.71 7.47
C MET A 76 -4.74 0.88 6.55
N ALA A 77 -4.83 0.10 5.46
CA ALA A 77 -6.00 0.13 4.58
C ALA A 77 -7.28 -0.22 5.33
N MET A 78 -7.22 -1.24 6.20
CA MET A 78 -8.35 -1.64 7.05
C MET A 78 -8.76 -0.51 8.00
N ILE A 79 -7.80 0.13 8.67
CA ILE A 79 -8.09 1.24 9.59
C ILE A 79 -8.73 2.42 8.85
N VAL A 80 -8.20 2.80 7.69
CA VAL A 80 -8.76 3.88 6.86
C VAL A 80 -10.19 3.54 6.41
N ALA A 81 -10.43 2.31 5.96
CA ALA A 81 -11.75 1.86 5.54
C ALA A 81 -12.75 1.87 6.71
N LEU A 82 -12.38 1.34 7.87
CA LEU A 82 -13.23 1.32 9.06
C LEU A 82 -13.54 2.74 9.56
N HIS A 83 -12.57 3.65 9.49
CA HIS A 83 -12.77 5.05 9.84
C HIS A 83 -13.75 5.73 8.88
N GLY A 84 -13.54 5.59 7.57
CA GLY A 84 -14.41 6.21 6.58
C GLY A 84 -15.82 5.63 6.50
N LEU A 85 -16.01 4.38 6.96
CA LEU A 85 -17.33 3.76 7.14
C LEU A 85 -18.01 4.19 8.46
N GLY A 86 -17.33 4.96 9.32
CA GLY A 86 -17.86 5.38 10.62
C GLY A 86 -17.87 4.30 11.70
N VAL A 87 -17.23 3.14 11.45
CA VAL A 87 -17.11 2.04 12.42
C VAL A 87 -16.05 2.36 13.48
N LEU A 88 -14.97 3.03 13.06
CA LEU A 88 -13.90 3.49 13.92
C LEU A 88 -13.96 5.02 14.03
N TRP A 89 -14.06 5.57 15.24
CA TRP A 89 -13.98 7.02 15.45
C TRP A 89 -12.57 7.38 15.93
N LEU A 90 -11.82 8.14 15.11
CA LEU A 90 -10.45 8.56 15.41
C LEU A 90 -10.37 9.96 16.04
N GLY A 91 -11.51 10.60 16.28
CA GLY A 91 -11.59 11.93 16.86
C GLY A 91 -12.07 13.01 15.88
N PRO A 92 -12.18 14.27 16.34
CA PRO A 92 -12.65 15.40 15.53
C PRO A 92 -11.72 15.75 14.34
N ASN A 93 -10.45 15.34 14.42
CA ASN A 93 -9.43 15.58 13.40
C ASN A 93 -8.99 14.29 12.67
N GLY A 94 -9.76 13.20 12.85
CA GLY A 94 -9.48 11.88 12.27
C GLY A 94 -9.64 11.80 10.76
#